data_AF-A0A0Q8WBR1-F1
#
_entry.id   AF-A0A0Q8WBR1-F1
#
_cell.length_a   1.000
_cell.length_b   1.000
_cell.length_c   1.000
_cell.angle_alpha   90.00
_cell.angle_beta   90.00
_cell.angle_gamma   90.00
#
_symmetry.space_group_name_H-M   'P 1'
#
loop_
_entity.id
_entity.type
_entity.pdbx_description
1 polymer ?
#
loop_
_entity_poly.entity_id
_entity_poly.type
_entity_poly.pdbx_seq_one_letter_code
_entity_poly.pdbx_strand_id
1 'polypeptide(L)' 'MTILVGFDDHADGPGGERLYENHTVLLCRTRWGKIVRQEDFYVDTVRMIGFDRKLTELGM' A
#
# COMPACT_ATOMS: atom_id res chain seq x y z
N MET A 1 -12.43 17.47 -5.55
CA MET A 1 -12.89 16.91 -4.25
C MET A 1 -11.70 16.26 -3.57
N THR A 2 -11.68 16.23 -2.23
CA THR A 2 -10.66 15.54 -1.44
C THR A 2 -11.28 14.30 -0.83
N ILE A 3 -10.57 13.17 -0.90
CA ILE A 3 -10.94 11.90 -0.27
C ILE A 3 -9.81 11.54 0.70
N LEU A 4 -10.17 11.15 1.92
CA LEU A 4 -9.25 10.59 2.91
C LEU A 4 -9.84 9.27 3.38
N VAL A 5 -9.09 8.19 3.24
CA VAL A 5 -9.54 6.85 3.62
C VAL A 5 -8.44 6.11 4.37
N GLY A 6 -8.81 5.53 5.51
CA GLY A 6 -7.97 4.55 6.21
C GLY A 6 -8.36 3.14 5.75
N PHE A 7 -7.38 2.28 5.51
CA PHE A 7 -7.60 0.90 5.11
C PHE A 7 -6.46 -0.01 5.58
N ASP A 8 -6.77 -1.30 5.65
CA ASP A 8 -5.82 -2.35 5.91
C ASP A 8 -5.30 -2.87 4.57
N ASP A 9 -3.98 -2.89 4.42
CA ASP A 9 -3.27 -3.24 3.21
C ASP A 9 -2.47 -4.51 3.45
N HIS A 10 -2.48 -5.43 2.49
CA HIS A 10 -1.67 -6.64 2.57
C HIS A 10 -1.34 -7.22 1.21
N ALA A 11 -0.28 -8.00 1.18
CA ALA A 11 0.11 -8.79 0.02
C ALA A 11 0.33 -10.24 0.42
N ASP A 12 -0.28 -11.13 -0.34
CA ASP A 12 -0.12 -12.58 -0.22
C ASP A 12 0.74 -13.09 -1.39
N GLY A 13 1.63 -14.04 -1.09
CA GLY A 13 2.50 -14.66 -2.07
C GLY A 13 1.81 -15.76 -2.87
N PRO A 14 2.53 -16.37 -3.82
CA PRO A 14 1.96 -17.39 -4.72
C PRO A 14 1.42 -18.64 -4.01
N GLY A 15 1.92 -18.94 -2.81
CA GLY A 15 1.46 -20.05 -1.97
C GLY A 15 0.37 -19.66 -0.97
N GLY A 16 -0.10 -18.40 -1.00
CA GLY A 16 -1.08 -17.86 -0.04
C GLY A 16 -0.46 -17.40 1.28
N GLU A 17 0.87 -17.38 1.40
CA GLU A 17 1.56 -16.86 2.57
C GLU A 17 1.52 -15.32 2.62
N ARG A 18 1.28 -14.75 3.81
CA ARG A 18 1.28 -13.30 4.00
C ARG A 18 2.70 -12.74 3.89
N LEU A 19 2.98 -12.02 2.82
CA LEU A 19 4.27 -11.38 2.59
C LEU A 19 4.38 -10.04 3.32
N TYR A 20 3.26 -9.32 3.41
CA TYR A 20 3.20 -7.98 3.96
C TYR A 20 1.80 -7.64 4.49
N GLU A 21 1.74 -6.81 5.53
CA GLU A 21 0.50 -6.27 6.09
C GLU A 21 0.75 -4.90 6.75
N ASN A 22 -0.13 -3.93 6.57
CA ASN A 22 -0.03 -2.61 7.17
C ASN A 22 -1.39 -1.93 7.33
N HIS A 23 -1.40 -0.86 8.10
CA HIS A 23 -2.48 0.10 8.14
C HIS A 23 -2.04 1.35 7.37
N THR A 24 -2.87 1.82 6.45
CA THR A 24 -2.52 2.91 5.54
C THR A 24 -3.64 3.93 5.50
N VAL A 25 -3.26 5.21 5.36
CA VAL A 25 -4.17 6.29 5.02
C VAL A 25 -3.83 6.81 3.63
N LEU A 26 -4.82 6.92 2.76
CA LEU A 26 -4.68 7.43 1.40
C LEU A 26 -5.44 8.74 1.26
N LEU A 27 -4.71 9.77 0.83
CA LEU A 27 -5.22 11.10 0.54
C LEU A 27 -5.26 11.31 -0.97
N CYS A 28 -6.47 11.41 -1.53
CA CYS A 28 -6.66 11.70 -2.93
C CYS A 28 -7.26 13.08 -3.16
N ARG A 29 -6.79 13.76 -4.22
CA ARG A 29 -7.57 14.79 -4.90
C ARG A 29 -8.17 14.24 -6.18
N THR A 30 -9.45 14.53 -6.39
CA THR A 30 -10.16 14.14 -7.60
C THR A 30 -10.70 15.34 -8.37
N ARG A 31 -10.75 15.20 -9.70
CA ARG A 31 -11.37 16.14 -10.63
C ARG A 31 -12.15 15.35 -11.69
N TRP A 32 -13.43 15.67 -11.87
CA TRP A 32 -14.32 14.95 -12.81
C TRP A 32 -14.34 13.43 -12.58
N GLY A 33 -14.37 13.00 -11.31
CA GLY A 33 -14.37 11.58 -10.93
C GLY A 33 -13.03 10.84 -11.07
N LYS A 34 -11.97 11.51 -11.55
CA LYS A 34 -10.62 10.92 -11.69
C LYS A 34 -9.70 11.39 -10.57
N ILE A 35 -8.85 10.49 -10.06
CA ILE A 35 -7.75 10.86 -9.15
C ILE A 35 -6.70 11.65 -9.95
N VAL A 36 -6.34 12.83 -9.45
CA VAL A 36 -5.34 13.72 -10.06
C VAL A 36 -4.13 13.96 -9.17
N ARG A 37 -4.20 13.58 -7.89
CA ARG A 37 -3.08 13.54 -6.94
C ARG A 37 -3.40 12.50 -5.87
N GLN A 38 -2.40 11.75 -5.45
CA GLN A 38 -2.49 10.75 -4.38
C GLN A 38 -1.24 10.86 -3.51
N GLU A 39 -1.44 10.74 -2.20
CA GLU A 39 -0.39 10.61 -1.18
C GLU A 39 -0.79 9.48 -0.23
N ASP A 40 0.16 8.59 0.03
CA ASP A 40 -0.05 7.40 0.86
C ASP A 40 0.77 7.53 2.15
N PHE A 41 0.14 7.23 3.28
CA PHE A 41 0.72 7.32 4.60
C PHE A 41 0.63 5.96 5.28
N TYR A 42 1.76 5.27 5.38
CA TYR A 42 1.87 3.99 6.05
C TYR A 42 2.10 4.19 7.55
N VAL A 43 1.39 3.44 8.38
CA VAL A 43 1.63 3.46 9.84
C VAL A 43 3.02 2.94 10.17
N ASP A 44 3.47 1.89 9.47
CA ASP A 44 4.82 1.35 9.60
C ASP A 44 5.52 1.34 8.24
N THR A 45 6.41 2.31 8.03
CA THR A 45 7.18 2.44 6.78
C THR A 45 8.29 1.41 6.65
N VAL A 46 8.74 0.79 7.75
CA VAL A 46 9.80 -0.24 7.73
C VAL A 46 9.27 -1.55 7.13
N ARG A 47 7.97 -1.83 7.27
CA ARG A 47 7.33 -3.00 6.65
C ARG A 47 7.43 -2.99 5.12
N MET A 48 7.45 -1.82 4.48
CA MET A 48 7.69 -1.71 3.04
C MET A 48 9.08 -2.18 2.63
N ILE A 49 10.11 -1.87 3.44
CA ILE A 49 11.49 -2.32 3.19
C ILE A 49 11.58 -3.84 3.32
N GLY A 50 10.97 -4.41 4.36
CA GLY A 50 10.91 -5.86 4.54
C GLY A 50 10.15 -6.57 3.41
N PHE A 51 9.10 -5.94 2.89
CA PHE A 51 8.33 -6.45 1.76
C PHE A 51 9.15 -6.45 0.46
N ASP A 52 9.82 -5.35 0.13
CA ASP A 52 10.69 -5.22 -1.05
C ASP A 52 11.76 -6.31 -1.10
N ARG A 53 12.37 -6.59 0.07
CA ARG A 53 13.33 -7.70 0.20
C ARG A 53 12.70 -9.07 -0.09
N LYS A 54 11.50 -9.34 0.44
CA LYS A 54 10.79 -10.61 0.16
C LYS A 54 10.43 -10.74 -1.31
N LEU A 55 10.01 -9.66 -1.97
CA LEU A 55 9.75 -9.66 -3.41
C LEU A 55 11.01 -9.98 -4.21
N THR A 56 12.13 -9.36 -3.85
CA THR A 56 13.44 -9.64 -4.45
C THR A 56 13.83 -11.12 -4.28
N GLU A 57 13.63 -11.69 -3.10
CA GLU A 57 13.91 -13.12 -2.81
C GLU A 57 13.01 -14.07 -3.64
N LEU A 58 11.83 -13.61 -4.04
CA LEU A 58 10.90 -14.33 -4.94
C LEU A 58 11.20 -14.09 -6.43
N GLY A 59 12.19 -13.25 -6.76
CA GLY A 59 12.58 -12.93 -8.14
C GLY A 59 11.64 -11.94 -8.84
N MET A 60 10.90 -11.13 -8.07
CA MET A 60 10.07 -10.02 -8.55
C MET A 60 10.82 -8.68 -8.49
#